data_AF-A0A482Y2H5-F1
#
_entry.id   AF-A0A482Y2H5-F1
#
_cell.length_a   1.000
_cell.length_b   1.000
_cell.length_c   1.000
_cell.angle_alpha   90.00
_cell.angle_beta   90.00
_cell.angle_gamma   90.00
#
_symmetry.space_group_name_H-M   'P 1'
#
loop_
_entity.id
_entity.type
_entity.pdbx_description
1 polymer ?
#
loop_
_entity_poly.entity_id
_entity_poly.type
_entity_poly.pdbx_seq_one_letter_code
_entity_poly.pdbx_strand_id
1 'polypeptide(L)' 'MFDTRGELEIETLLKLVLGLVAVLLVLEIIGAVINGLTSLLGPFALVVQFAIAVLIGLWLLDRL' A
#
# COMPACT_ATOMS: atom_id res chain seq x y z
N MET A 1 42.14 -1.70 8.09
CA MET A 1 40.86 -2.42 8.00
C MET A 1 40.00 -1.91 9.14
N PHE A 2 38.93 -1.16 8.85
CA PHE A 2 37.98 -0.72 9.88
C PHE A 2 37.11 -1.92 10.24
N ASP A 3 37.51 -2.67 11.26
CA ASP A 3 36.72 -3.77 11.80
C ASP A 3 35.74 -3.22 12.84
N THR A 4 34.70 -2.54 12.35
CA THR A 4 33.59 -1.98 13.16
C THR A 4 32.40 -2.95 13.25
N ARG A 5 32.58 -4.21 12.85
CA ARG A 5 31.55 -5.24 12.93
C ARG A 5 31.29 -5.59 14.40
N GLY A 6 30.19 -5.06 14.95
CA GLY A 6 29.77 -5.31 16.34
C GLY A 6 29.89 -4.10 17.26
N GLU A 7 30.14 -2.90 16.73
CA GLU A 7 30.18 -1.66 17.53
C GLU A 7 28.81 -1.31 18.15
N LEU A 8 27.72 -1.83 17.59
CA LEU A 8 26.38 -1.65 18.15
C LEU A 8 26.08 -2.67 19.24
N GLU A 9 25.70 -2.17 20.43
CA GLU A 9 25.21 -3.01 21.51
C GLU A 9 23.98 -3.82 21.09
N ILE A 10 23.91 -5.08 21.55
CA ILE A 10 22.84 -6.03 21.22
C ILE A 10 21.47 -5.46 21.61
N GLU A 11 21.38 -4.76 22.74
CA GLU A 11 20.15 -4.11 23.18
C GLU A 11 19.67 -3.03 22.19
N THR A 12 20.61 -2.23 21.67
CA THR A 12 20.31 -1.20 20.65
C THR A 12 19.85 -1.83 19.35
N LEU A 13 20.50 -2.91 18.90
CA LEU A 13 20.06 -3.68 17.74
C LEU A 13 18.66 -4.26 17.94
N LEU A 14 18.39 -4.84 19.11
CA LEU A 14 17.09 -5.42 19.44
C LEU A 14 15.99 -4.35 19.41
N LYS A 15 16.24 -3.19 20.01
CA LYS A 15 15.30 -2.05 19.99
C LYS A 15 15.05 -1.54 18.57
N LEU A 16 16.10 -1.45 17.75
CA LEU A 16 15.99 -1.02 16.37
C LEU A 16 15.18 -2.02 15.53
N VAL A 17 15.48 -3.31 15.65
CA VAL A 17 14.71 -4.38 15.00
C VAL A 17 13.26 -4.36 15.48
N LEU A 18 13.01 -4.21 16.78
CA LEU A 18 11.66 -4.13 17.33
C LEU A 18 10.89 -2.92 16.76
N GLY A 19 11.54 -1.76 16.65
CA GLY A 19 10.98 -0.58 16.01
C GLY A 19 10.64 -0.82 14.53
N LEU A 20 11.55 -1.45 13.78
CA LEU A 20 11.31 -1.81 12.38
C LEU A 20 10.14 -2.80 12.23
N VAL A 21 10.06 -3.81 13.10
CA VAL A 21 8.94 -4.75 13.14
C VAL A 21 7.64 -4.03 13.45
N ALA A 22 7.64 -3.10 14.41
CA ALA A 22 6.45 -2.31 14.72
C ALA A 22 5.99 -1.46 13.52
N VAL A 23 6.91 -0.81 12.81
CA VAL A 23 6.59 -0.08 11.56
C VAL A 23 6.03 -1.04 10.51
N LEU A 24 6.62 -2.21 10.35
CA LEU A 24 6.15 -3.22 9.41
C LEU A 24 4.73 -3.68 9.73
N LEU A 25 4.42 -3.91 11.01
CA LEU A 25 3.06 -4.26 11.45
C LEU A 25 2.04 -3.17 11.13
N VAL A 26 2.41 -1.90 11.32
CA VAL A 26 1.53 -0.77 10.96
C VAL A 26 1.25 -0.76 9.44
N LEU A 27 2.29 -0.95 8.62
CA LEU A 27 2.12 -1.02 7.16
C LEU A 27 1.25 -2.21 6.75
N GLU A 28 1.41 -3.35 7.40
CA GLU A 28 0.62 -4.55 7.15
C GLU A 28 -0.86 -4.34 7.49
N ILE A 29 -1.16 -3.68 8.61
CA ILE A 29 -2.53 -3.30 8.99
C ILE A 29 -3.14 -2.36 7.94
N ILE A 30 -2.39 -1.34 7.51
CA ILE A 30 -2.84 -0.42 6.46
C ILE A 30 -3.14 -1.19 5.16
N GLY A 31 -2.23 -2.09 4.77
CA GLY A 31 -2.42 -2.96 3.60
C GLY A 31 -3.68 -3.82 3.71
N ALA A 32 -3.92 -4.45 4.86
CA ALA A 32 -5.10 -5.26 5.11
C ALA A 32 -6.40 -4.44 5.01
N VAL A 33 -6.41 -3.22 5.55
CA VAL A 33 -7.57 -2.30 5.48
C VAL A 33 -7.86 -1.89 4.03
N ILE A 34 -6.82 -1.49 3.28
CA ILE A 34 -6.96 -1.12 1.87
C ILE A 34 -7.43 -2.32 1.03
N ASN A 35 -6.87 -3.51 1.27
CA ASN A 35 -7.27 -4.73 0.57
C ASN A 35 -8.71 -5.14 0.91
N GLY A 36 -9.13 -5.00 2.16
CA GLY A 36 -10.52 -5.24 2.57
C GLY A 36 -11.48 -4.28 1.85
N LEU A 37 -11.15 -2.99 1.80
CA LEU A 37 -11.97 -1.98 1.14
C LEU A 37 -12.05 -2.20 -0.37
N THR A 38 -10.90 -2.49 -1.01
CA THR A 38 -10.85 -2.80 -2.44
C THR A 38 -11.52 -4.13 -2.78
N SER A 39 -11.50 -5.13 -1.90
CA SER A 39 -12.25 -6.38 -2.11
C SER A 39 -13.77 -6.17 -2.05
N LEU A 40 -14.26 -5.25 -1.21
CA LEU A 40 -15.68 -4.89 -1.17
C LEU A 40 -16.12 -4.13 -2.42
N LEU A 41 -15.27 -3.23 -2.92
CA LEU A 41 -15.52 -2.44 -4.12
C LEU A 41 -15.16 -3.19 -5.42
N GLY A 42 -14.37 -4.25 -5.34
CA GLY A 42 -13.79 -4.98 -6.46
C GLY A 42 -14.83 -5.52 -7.46
N PRO A 43 -15.92 -6.16 -7.02
CA PRO A 43 -16.99 -6.61 -7.92
C PRO A 43 -17.64 -5.46 -8.68
N PHE A 44 -17.75 -4.27 -8.07
CA PHE A 44 -18.31 -3.07 -8.69
C PHE A 44 -17.28 -2.32 -9.55
N ALA A 45 -15.99 -2.62 -9.43
CA ALA A 45 -14.93 -1.94 -10.18
C ALA A 45 -15.14 -2.06 -11.69
N LEU A 46 -15.60 -3.22 -12.18
CA LEU A 46 -15.91 -3.42 -13.60
C LEU A 46 -17.04 -2.48 -14.07
N VAL A 47 -18.10 -2.36 -13.27
CA VAL A 47 -19.26 -1.49 -13.58
C VAL A 47 -18.83 -0.03 -13.55
N VAL A 48 -18.06 0.39 -12.54
CA VAL A 48 -17.54 1.75 -12.43
C VAL A 48 -16.61 2.08 -13.60
N GLN A 49 -15.67 1.18 -13.95
CA GLN A 49 -14.79 1.38 -15.10
C GLN A 49 -15.56 1.46 -16.42
N PHE A 50 -16.56 0.60 -16.61
CA PHE A 50 -17.41 0.65 -17.79
C PHE A 50 -18.21 1.95 -17.85
N ALA A 51 -18.78 2.41 -16.73
CA ALA A 51 -19.47 3.69 -16.65
C ALA A 51 -18.53 4.86 -16.99
N ILE A 52 -17.31 4.86 -16.46
CA ILE A 52 -16.28 5.86 -16.79
C ILE A 52 -15.96 5.81 -18.29
N ALA A 53 -15.76 4.63 -18.87
CA ALA A 53 -15.48 4.48 -20.29
C ALA A 53 -16.63 5.00 -21.17
N VAL A 54 -17.88 4.72 -20.79
CA VAL A 54 -19.07 5.26 -21.47
C VAL A 54 -19.12 6.79 -21.34
N LEU A 55 -18.88 7.34 -20.16
CA LEU A 55 -18.86 8.79 -19.94
C LEU A 55 -17.76 9.47 -20.77
N ILE A 56 -16.57 8.87 -20.84
CA ILE A 56 -15.47 9.36 -21.68
C ILE A 56 -15.86 9.29 -23.17
N GLY A 57 -16.47 8.19 -23.61
CA GLY A 57 -16.93 8.02 -24.98
C GLY A 57 -18.00 9.04 -25.38
N LEU A 58 -19.01 9.25 -24.52
CA LEU A 58 -20.05 10.25 -24.72
C LEU A 58 -19.49 11.66 -24.72
N TRP A 59 -18.56 11.98 -23.81
CA TRP A 59 -17.89 13.26 -23.78
C TRP A 59 -17.07 13.51 -25.05
N LEU A 60 -16.42 12.48 -25.59
CA LEU A 60 -15.68 12.58 -26.84
C LEU A 60 -16.62 12.80 -28.04
N LEU A 61 -17.78 12.13 -28.05
CA LEU A 61 -18.80 12.28 -29.09
C LEU A 61 -19.45 13.66 -29.06
N ASP A 62 -19.70 14.21 -27.86
CA ASP A 62 -20.25 15.56 -27.64
C ASP A 62 -19.26 16.64 -28.08
N ARG A 63 -17.96 16.34 -28.04
CA ARG A 63 -16.89 17.28 -28.41
C ARG A 63 -16.47 17.22 -29.89
N LEU A 64 -16.90 16.21 -30.64
CA LEU A 64 -16.60 16.04 -32.08
C LEU A 64 -17.66 16.74 -32.94
#